data_AF-A0A9D8S980-F1
#
_entry.id   AF-A0A9D8S980-F1
#
_cell.length_a   1.000
_cell.length_b   1.000
_cell.length_c   1.000
_cell.angle_alpha   90.00
_cell.angle_beta   90.00
_cell.angle_gamma   90.00
#
_symmetry.space_group_name_H-M   'P 1'
#
loop_
_entity.id
_entity.type
_entity.pdbx_description
1 polymer ?
#
loop_
_entity_poly.entity_id
_entity_poly.type
_entity_poly.pdbx_seq_one_letter_code
_entity_poly.pdbx_strand_id
1 'polypeptide(L)'
;MIRYTYDGTFDGFLSVVFYIYEKKLPASSIIPDGEYQTDFFSETVFVPTDISKAMRVENSLTSKIGNIGFGQIISAFSCGFEPEKKDLKIFEFIRLVLRVGGDACKMYHLHTVSDFYALVLKTDKEAQHMQGFLRFKSLSNGILAAEYSPDNDITHFLT
;
A
#
# COMPACT_ATOMS: atom_id res chain seq x y z
N MET A 1 -0.35 7.11 22.15
CA MET A 1 -0.50 6.23 20.96
C MET A 1 0.56 6.65 19.95
N ILE A 2 1.25 5.72 19.28
CA ILE A 2 2.38 6.08 18.39
C ILE A 2 1.90 6.09 16.93
N ARG A 3 1.99 7.27 16.30
CA ARG A 3 1.76 7.47 14.87
C ARG A 3 3.10 7.46 14.16
N TYR A 4 3.21 6.65 13.11
CA TYR A 4 4.36 6.68 12.21
C TYR A 4 4.01 7.46 10.94
N THR A 5 4.89 8.37 10.54
CA THR A 5 4.78 9.12 9.27
C THR A 5 6.00 8.89 8.38
N TYR A 6 5.82 9.09 7.08
CA TYR A 6 6.83 8.87 6.05
C TYR A 6 6.52 9.73 4.81
N ASP A 7 7.34 9.66 3.77
CA ASP A 7 7.26 10.52 2.58
C ASP A 7 6.13 10.20 1.56
N GLY A 8 5.23 9.27 1.89
CA GLY A 8 4.14 8.83 1.00
C GLY A 8 4.56 7.84 -0.08
N THR A 9 5.84 7.50 -0.21
CA THR A 9 6.32 6.50 -1.18
C THR A 9 6.14 5.08 -0.65
N PHE A 10 6.04 4.10 -1.55
CA PHE A 10 5.96 2.69 -1.15
C PHE A 10 7.22 2.23 -0.41
N ASP A 11 8.40 2.67 -0.83
CA ASP A 11 9.67 2.39 -0.14
C ASP A 11 9.71 3.02 1.26
N GLY A 12 9.16 4.23 1.41
CA GLY A 12 8.97 4.87 2.72
C GLY A 12 8.06 4.07 3.63
N PHE A 13 6.93 3.56 3.10
CA PHE A 13 6.05 2.66 3.84
C PHE A 13 6.77 1.38 4.28
N LEU A 14 7.50 0.70 3.39
CA LEU A 14 8.27 -0.49 3.76
C LEU A 14 9.38 -0.19 4.77
N SER A 15 9.96 1.02 4.74
CA SER A 15 10.91 1.49 5.75
C SER A 15 10.25 1.63 7.13
N VAL A 16 9.01 2.14 7.19
CA VAL A 16 8.20 2.18 8.43
C VAL A 16 7.94 0.77 8.94
N VAL A 17 7.54 -0.17 8.06
CA VAL A 17 7.33 -1.57 8.44
C VAL A 17 8.60 -2.14 9.09
N PHE A 18 9.76 -1.96 8.46
CA PHE A 18 11.04 -2.41 9.02
C PHE A 18 11.31 -1.77 10.39
N TYR A 19 11.13 -0.45 10.50
CA TYR A 19 11.37 0.30 11.73
C TYR A 19 10.53 -0.21 12.90
N ILE A 20 9.22 -0.41 12.68
CA ILE A 20 8.31 -0.93 13.72
C ILE A 20 8.75 -2.32 14.18
N TYR A 21 9.14 -3.19 13.24
CA TYR A 21 9.66 -4.52 13.56
C TYR A 21 10.97 -4.50 14.34
N GLU A 22 11.88 -3.59 14.02
CA GLU A 22 13.14 -3.42 14.73
C GLU A 22 12.91 -2.93 16.17
N LYS A 23 12.07 -1.91 16.35
CA LYS A 23 11.79 -1.31 17.66
C LYS A 23 10.84 -2.13 18.53
N LYS A 24 10.05 -3.04 17.93
CA LYS A 24 9.01 -3.84 18.59
C LYS A 24 7.98 -2.98 19.34
N LEU A 25 7.74 -1.77 18.84
CA LEU A 25 6.77 -0.82 19.40
C LEU A 25 5.41 -0.98 18.70
N PRO A 26 4.29 -0.72 19.40
CA PRO A 26 2.98 -0.75 18.78
C PRO A 26 2.80 0.45 17.83
N ALA A 27 2.12 0.23 16.71
CA ALA A 27 1.67 1.30 15.81
C ALA A 27 0.16 1.48 15.97
N SER A 28 -0.29 2.69 16.30
CA SER A 28 -1.72 3.02 16.29
C SER A 28 -2.19 3.56 14.95
N SER A 29 -1.28 4.12 14.15
CA SER A 29 -1.55 4.62 12.81
C SER A 29 -0.26 4.73 12.02
N ILE A 30 -0.35 4.50 10.71
CA ILE A 30 0.71 4.72 9.73
C ILE A 30 0.05 5.56 8.64
N ILE A 31 0.60 6.74 8.34
CA ILE A 31 -0.01 7.71 7.42
C ILE A 31 1.12 8.50 6.75
N PRO A 32 1.03 8.89 5.47
CA PRO A 32 1.96 9.85 4.86
C PRO A 32 2.08 11.15 5.67
N ASP A 33 3.25 11.76 5.64
CA ASP A 33 3.49 13.04 6.30
C ASP A 33 2.65 14.15 5.65
N GLY A 34 2.04 15.00 6.47
CA GLY A 34 1.12 16.05 6.01
C GLY A 34 -0.33 15.59 5.74
N GLU A 35 -0.61 14.29 5.76
CA GLU A 35 -1.97 13.75 5.56
C GLU A 35 -2.71 13.38 6.87
N TYR A 36 -2.08 13.59 8.03
CA TYR A 36 -2.69 13.29 9.33
C TYR A 36 -3.40 14.51 9.93
N GLN A 37 -4.53 14.28 10.58
CA GLN A 37 -5.13 15.27 11.47
C GLN A 37 -4.32 15.36 12.76
N THR A 38 -3.99 16.59 13.19
CA THR A 38 -3.27 16.81 14.44
C THR A 38 -4.17 16.42 15.61
N ASP A 39 -3.68 15.54 16.47
CA ASP A 39 -4.34 15.16 17.71
C ASP A 39 -3.36 15.28 18.89
N PHE A 40 -3.88 15.65 20.07
CA PHE A 40 -3.10 15.91 21.27
C PHE A 40 -2.58 14.62 21.95
N PHE A 41 -3.16 13.46 21.63
CA PHE A 41 -2.89 12.19 22.33
C PHE A 41 -1.90 11.26 21.60
N SER A 42 -1.45 11.66 20.41
CA SER A 42 -0.55 10.88 19.56
C SER A 42 0.88 11.42 19.58
N GLU A 43 1.84 10.55 19.88
CA GLU A 43 3.25 10.80 19.62
C GLU A 43 3.52 10.48 18.14
N THR A 44 4.06 11.45 17.39
CA THR A 44 4.37 11.28 15.96
C THR A 44 5.85 11.00 15.77
N VAL A 45 6.16 9.91 15.07
CA VAL A 45 7.52 9.50 14.70
C VAL A 45 7.64 9.48 13.19
N PHE A 46 8.38 10.42 12.63
CA PHE A 46 8.74 10.40 11.22
C PHE A 46 9.85 9.36 10.97
N VAL A 47 9.63 8.48 10.00
CA VAL A 47 10.60 7.48 9.57
C VAL A 47 11.10 7.85 8.16
N PRO A 48 12.39 8.18 8.00
CA PRO A 48 12.95 8.46 6.69
C PRO A 48 13.04 7.19 5.84
N THR A 49 12.85 7.35 4.54
CA THR A 49 12.99 6.26 3.56
C THR A 49 14.42 5.74 3.53
N ASP A 50 14.55 4.42 3.67
CA ASP A 50 15.81 3.68 3.59
C ASP A 50 15.62 2.51 2.63
N ILE A 51 16.07 2.71 1.38
CA ILE A 51 15.92 1.73 0.30
C ILE A 51 16.49 0.36 0.68
N SER A 52 17.60 0.31 1.43
CA SER A 52 18.19 -0.96 1.84
C SER A 52 17.27 -1.72 2.81
N LYS A 53 16.57 -1.02 3.72
CA LYS A 53 15.57 -1.62 4.61
C LYS A 53 14.29 -2.00 3.87
N ALA A 54 13.80 -1.13 2.99
CA ALA A 54 12.63 -1.40 2.14
C ALA A 54 12.82 -2.69 1.32
N MET A 55 13.95 -2.82 0.62
CA MET A 55 14.30 -4.02 -0.14
C MET A 55 14.36 -5.29 0.73
N ARG A 56 14.78 -5.20 1.99
CA ARG A 56 14.78 -6.35 2.90
C ARG A 56 13.35 -6.81 3.23
N VAL A 57 12.44 -5.87 3.44
CA VAL A 57 11.02 -6.17 3.68
C VAL A 57 10.40 -6.77 2.43
N GLU A 58 10.61 -6.16 1.26
CA GLU A 58 10.18 -6.68 -0.04
C GLU A 58 10.65 -8.13 -0.25
N ASN A 59 11.96 -8.39 -0.16
CA ASN A 59 12.49 -9.74 -0.34
C ASN A 59 11.89 -10.76 0.64
N SER A 60 11.67 -10.35 1.89
CA SER A 60 11.03 -11.20 2.89
C SER A 60 9.55 -11.47 2.58
N LEU A 61 8.83 -10.51 2.01
CA LEU A 61 7.43 -10.69 1.62
C LEU A 61 7.34 -11.55 0.37
N THR A 62 8.08 -11.20 -0.68
CA THR A 62 8.13 -11.94 -1.95
C THR A 62 8.51 -13.41 -1.74
N SER A 63 9.46 -13.72 -0.86
CA SER A 63 9.79 -15.13 -0.53
C SER A 63 8.68 -15.89 0.20
N LYS A 64 7.76 -15.21 0.90
CA LYS A 64 6.67 -15.83 1.67
C LYS A 64 5.36 -15.97 0.89
N ILE A 65 5.02 -14.99 0.04
CA ILE A 65 3.72 -14.92 -0.66
C ILE A 65 3.86 -14.88 -2.20
N GLY A 66 5.10 -14.92 -2.71
CA GLY A 66 5.39 -14.83 -4.14
C GLY A 66 5.15 -13.44 -4.73
N ASN A 67 5.52 -13.28 -6.00
CA ASN A 67 5.36 -12.02 -6.73
C ASN A 67 3.89 -11.60 -6.84
N ILE A 68 2.97 -12.56 -6.98
CA ILE A 68 1.53 -12.26 -7.06
C ILE A 68 1.04 -11.66 -5.74
N GLY A 69 1.37 -12.29 -4.60
CA GLY A 69 0.98 -11.77 -3.29
C GLY A 69 1.63 -10.44 -2.96
N PHE A 70 2.89 -10.25 -3.34
CA PHE A 70 3.56 -8.95 -3.18
C PHE A 70 2.92 -7.86 -4.07
N GLY A 71 2.55 -8.20 -5.30
CA GLY A 71 1.80 -7.31 -6.18
C GLY A 71 0.46 -6.87 -5.58
N GLN A 72 -0.22 -7.75 -4.83
CA GLN A 72 -1.44 -7.39 -4.10
C GLN A 72 -1.18 -6.35 -2.99
N ILE A 73 0.00 -6.38 -2.35
CA ILE A 73 0.38 -5.35 -1.37
C ILE A 73 0.53 -3.98 -2.06
N ILE A 74 1.13 -3.96 -3.26
CA ILE A 74 1.23 -2.74 -4.07
C ILE A 74 -0.16 -2.26 -4.48
N SER A 75 -1.04 -3.13 -4.99
CA SER A 75 -2.43 -2.78 -5.31
C SER A 75 -3.17 -2.19 -4.12
N ALA A 76 -3.02 -2.78 -2.92
CA ALA A 76 -3.62 -2.24 -1.71
C ALA A 76 -3.06 -0.85 -1.34
N PHE A 77 -1.74 -0.66 -1.50
CA PHE A 77 -1.08 0.61 -1.23
C PHE A 77 -1.54 1.73 -2.19
N SER A 78 -1.76 1.40 -3.45
CA SER A 78 -2.31 2.29 -4.48
C SER A 78 -3.76 2.71 -4.24
N CYS A 79 -4.47 2.12 -3.27
CA CYS A 79 -5.86 2.44 -3.02
C CYS A 79 -6.03 3.86 -2.43
N GLY A 80 -6.98 4.64 -2.95
CA GLY A 80 -7.33 5.98 -2.44
C GLY A 80 -8.40 5.98 -1.33
N PHE A 81 -8.92 4.82 -0.94
CA PHE A 81 -10.02 4.71 0.02
C PHE A 81 -9.54 4.62 1.48
N GLU A 82 -10.20 5.36 2.38
CA GLU A 82 -9.84 5.44 3.81
C GLU A 82 -8.33 5.71 4.05
N PRO A 83 -7.77 6.80 3.51
CA PRO A 83 -6.33 7.05 3.52
C PRO A 83 -5.72 7.01 4.93
N GLU A 84 -6.45 7.49 5.94
CA GLU A 84 -6.02 7.50 7.35
C GLU A 84 -5.85 6.09 7.97
N LYS A 85 -6.44 5.04 7.37
CA LYS A 85 -6.43 3.66 7.90
C LYS A 85 -5.80 2.64 6.95
N LYS A 86 -5.66 2.99 5.67
CA LYS A 86 -5.17 2.12 4.60
C LYS A 86 -3.84 1.47 4.97
N ASP A 87 -2.83 2.25 5.30
CA ASP A 87 -1.48 1.74 5.54
C ASP A 87 -1.42 0.86 6.80
N LEU A 88 -2.22 1.18 7.82
CA LEU A 88 -2.32 0.35 9.01
C LEU A 88 -2.95 -1.01 8.68
N LYS A 89 -3.99 -1.06 7.85
CA LYS A 89 -4.60 -2.32 7.37
C LYS A 89 -3.58 -3.17 6.59
N ILE A 90 -2.81 -2.54 5.70
CA ILE A 90 -1.75 -3.21 4.94
C ILE A 90 -0.66 -3.74 5.89
N PHE A 91 -0.25 -2.92 6.87
CA PHE A 91 0.73 -3.33 7.87
C PHE A 91 0.27 -4.52 8.70
N GLU A 92 -0.97 -4.55 9.18
CA GLU A 92 -1.49 -5.70 9.93
C GLU A 92 -1.55 -6.97 9.09
N PHE A 93 -1.86 -6.87 7.78
CA PHE A 93 -1.74 -7.99 6.86
C PHE A 93 -0.29 -8.45 6.68
N ILE A 94 0.64 -7.53 6.47
CA ILE A 94 2.09 -7.82 6.42
C ILE A 94 2.54 -8.53 7.70
N ARG A 95 2.05 -8.09 8.87
CA ARG A 95 2.39 -8.74 10.15
C ARG A 95 1.92 -10.18 10.21
N LEU A 96 0.72 -10.44 9.71
CA LEU A 96 0.18 -11.78 9.61
C LEU A 96 1.04 -12.64 8.66
N VAL A 97 1.36 -12.13 7.47
CA VAL A 97 2.24 -12.81 6.50
C VAL A 97 3.60 -13.14 7.10
N LEU A 98 4.22 -12.21 7.83
CA LEU A 98 5.52 -12.44 8.45
C LEU A 98 5.44 -13.52 9.54
N ARG A 99 4.31 -13.64 10.24
CA ARG A 99 4.08 -14.64 11.29
C ARG A 99 3.76 -16.04 10.76
N VAL A 100 2.84 -16.16 9.80
CA VAL A 100 2.31 -17.47 9.35
C VAL A 100 2.67 -17.82 7.90
N GLY A 101 3.38 -16.94 7.18
CA GLY A 101 3.77 -17.15 5.80
C GLY A 101 2.60 -17.08 4.82
N GLY A 102 2.70 -17.82 3.73
CA GLY A 102 1.74 -17.81 2.61
C GLY A 102 0.32 -18.21 2.97
N ASP A 103 0.11 -18.91 4.09
CA ASP A 103 -1.23 -19.29 4.54
C ASP A 103 -2.09 -18.07 4.92
N ALA A 104 -1.46 -16.94 5.28
CA ALA A 104 -2.15 -15.68 5.55
C ALA A 104 -3.13 -15.28 4.43
N CYS A 105 -2.74 -15.52 3.16
CA CYS A 105 -3.54 -15.20 1.98
C CYS A 105 -4.85 -16.00 1.87
N LYS A 106 -5.01 -17.06 2.67
CA LYS A 106 -6.19 -17.94 2.66
C LYS A 106 -7.07 -17.76 3.91
N MET A 107 -6.63 -16.95 4.87
CA MET A 107 -7.32 -16.77 6.16
C MET A 107 -8.45 -15.72 6.07
N TYR A 108 -9.35 -15.86 5.10
CA TYR A 108 -10.45 -14.90 4.85
C TYR A 108 -11.43 -14.74 6.01
N HIS A 109 -11.42 -15.64 6.98
CA HIS A 109 -12.21 -15.53 8.22
C HIS A 109 -11.66 -14.44 9.16
N LEU A 110 -10.43 -13.97 8.96
CA LEU A 110 -9.84 -12.88 9.72
C LEU A 110 -10.17 -11.54 9.07
N HIS A 111 -10.70 -10.60 9.87
CA HIS A 111 -10.98 -9.24 9.42
C HIS A 111 -9.76 -8.54 8.81
N THR A 112 -8.56 -8.78 9.35
CA THR A 112 -7.30 -8.25 8.79
C THR A 112 -7.09 -8.64 7.33
N VAL A 113 -7.48 -9.86 6.95
CA VAL A 113 -7.31 -10.39 5.58
C VAL A 113 -8.42 -9.86 4.68
N SER A 114 -9.68 -9.85 5.15
CA SER A 114 -10.79 -9.31 4.36
C SER A 114 -10.66 -7.81 4.10
N ASP A 115 -10.23 -7.04 5.10
CA ASP A 115 -10.02 -5.60 4.98
C ASP A 115 -8.89 -5.27 4.01
N PHE A 116 -7.80 -6.05 4.04
CA PHE A 116 -6.71 -5.94 3.07
C PHE A 116 -7.21 -6.22 1.64
N TYR A 117 -7.89 -7.34 1.42
CA TYR A 117 -8.39 -7.69 0.09
C TYR A 117 -9.48 -6.74 -0.42
N ALA A 118 -10.20 -6.06 0.46
CA ALA A 118 -11.12 -5.00 0.06
C ALA A 118 -10.39 -3.81 -0.60
N LEU A 119 -9.18 -3.45 -0.13
CA LEU A 119 -8.34 -2.42 -0.76
C LEU A 119 -7.86 -2.89 -2.13
N VAL A 120 -7.30 -4.11 -2.21
CA VAL A 120 -6.84 -4.73 -3.46
C VAL A 120 -7.95 -4.72 -4.52
N LEU A 121 -9.15 -5.17 -4.14
CA LEU A 121 -10.27 -5.29 -5.06
C LEU A 121 -10.72 -3.92 -5.62
N LYS A 122 -10.61 -2.84 -4.84
CA LYS A 122 -10.95 -1.49 -5.31
C LYS A 122 -9.99 -1.01 -6.38
N THR A 123 -8.69 -1.11 -6.11
CA THR A 123 -7.64 -0.73 -7.06
C THR A 123 -7.69 -1.57 -8.33
N ASP A 124 -7.71 -2.90 -8.19
CA ASP A 124 -7.63 -3.82 -9.33
C ASP A 124 -8.85 -3.70 -10.25
N LYS A 125 -10.05 -3.54 -9.69
CA LYS A 125 -11.27 -3.33 -10.50
C LYS A 125 -11.21 -2.05 -11.31
N GLU A 126 -10.75 -0.97 -10.70
CA GLU A 126 -10.62 0.30 -11.41
C GLU A 126 -9.57 0.22 -12.51
N ALA A 127 -8.39 -0.35 -12.21
CA ALA A 127 -7.34 -0.56 -13.20
C ALA A 127 -7.85 -1.38 -14.40
N GLN A 128 -8.54 -2.49 -14.15
CA GLN A 128 -9.15 -3.32 -15.20
C GLN A 128 -10.21 -2.56 -16.01
N HIS A 129 -11.07 -1.77 -15.34
CA HIS A 129 -12.04 -0.92 -16.02
C HIS A 129 -11.35 0.09 -16.94
N MET A 130 -10.32 0.78 -16.45
CA MET A 130 -9.60 1.76 -17.26
C MET A 130 -8.88 1.08 -18.43
N GLN A 131 -8.22 -0.06 -18.24
CA GLN A 131 -7.61 -0.80 -19.36
C GLN A 131 -8.61 -1.17 -20.47
N GLY A 132 -9.85 -1.55 -20.11
CA GLY A 132 -10.88 -1.90 -21.10
C GLY A 132 -11.56 -0.70 -21.77
N PHE A 133 -11.69 0.42 -21.04
CA PHE A 133 -12.54 1.54 -21.46
C PHE A 133 -11.80 2.82 -21.79
N LEU A 134 -10.49 2.94 -21.51
CA LEU A 134 -9.70 4.10 -21.90
C LEU A 134 -9.72 4.28 -23.42
N ARG A 135 -9.88 5.51 -23.89
CA ARG A 135 -9.97 5.84 -25.32
C ARG A 135 -8.94 6.90 -25.68
N PHE A 136 -8.08 6.54 -26.60
CA PHE A 136 -7.05 7.43 -27.12
C PHE A 136 -7.60 8.32 -28.24
N LYS A 137 -7.14 9.56 -28.25
CA LYS A 137 -7.37 10.55 -29.30
C LYS A 137 -6.04 10.90 -29.95
N SER A 138 -6.03 11.03 -31.27
CA SER A 138 -4.86 11.50 -32.00
C SER A 138 -4.75 13.02 -31.90
N LEU A 139 -3.59 13.50 -31.46
CA LEU A 139 -3.23 14.92 -31.45
C LEU A 139 -2.71 15.34 -32.84
N SER A 140 -2.61 16.65 -33.07
CA SER A 140 -2.16 17.22 -34.37
C SER A 140 -0.76 16.77 -34.79
N ASN A 141 0.08 16.36 -33.83
CA ASN A 141 1.42 15.83 -34.05
C ASN A 141 1.48 14.30 -34.13
N GLY A 142 0.35 13.61 -34.18
CA GLY A 142 0.26 12.15 -34.31
C GLY A 142 0.45 11.36 -33.00
N ILE A 143 0.62 12.03 -31.86
CA ILE A 143 0.65 11.39 -30.54
C ILE A 143 -0.75 10.94 -30.16
N LEU A 144 -0.87 9.70 -29.67
CA LEU A 144 -2.10 9.20 -29.06
C LEU A 144 -2.11 9.57 -27.57
N ALA A 145 -3.13 10.32 -27.14
CA ALA A 145 -3.30 10.72 -25.76
C ALA A 145 -4.69 10.28 -25.25
N ALA A 146 -4.77 9.90 -23.98
CA ALA A 146 -6.03 9.63 -23.29
C ALA A 146 -6.03 10.35 -21.94
N GLU A 147 -7.14 11.00 -21.63
CA GLU A 147 -7.38 11.61 -20.33
C GLU A 147 -8.18 10.64 -19.46
N TYR A 148 -7.81 10.55 -18.18
CA TYR A 148 -8.50 9.76 -17.18
C TYR A 148 -8.34 10.42 -15.81
N SER A 149 -9.29 10.16 -14.91
CA SER A 149 -9.32 10.71 -13.55
C SER A 149 -9.68 9.58 -12.59
N PRO A 150 -8.70 8.79 -12.15
CA PRO A 150 -8.96 7.63 -11.31
C PRO A 150 -9.16 8.02 -9.84
N ASP A 151 -9.90 7.19 -9.11
CA ASP A 151 -10.07 7.26 -7.65
C ASP A 151 -8.87 6.66 -6.90
N ASN A 152 -8.14 5.73 -7.51
CA ASN A 152 -6.93 5.09 -6.97
C ASN A 152 -5.69 5.43 -7.82
N ASP A 153 -4.49 5.33 -7.24
CA ASP A 153 -3.24 5.52 -7.99
C ASP A 153 -2.93 4.29 -8.85
N ILE A 154 -3.57 4.25 -10.02
CA ILE A 154 -3.53 3.10 -10.92
C ILE A 154 -2.59 3.26 -12.12
N THR A 155 -1.88 4.38 -12.24
CA THR A 155 -1.14 4.72 -13.46
C THR A 155 -0.13 3.64 -13.85
N HIS A 156 0.58 3.08 -12.87
CA HIS A 156 1.56 2.01 -13.09
C HIS A 156 0.92 0.69 -13.59
N PHE A 157 -0.39 0.48 -13.38
CA PHE A 157 -1.07 -0.71 -13.92
C PHE A 157 -1.54 -0.53 -15.37
N LEU A 158 -1.45 0.68 -15.94
CA LEU A 158 -1.93 0.97 -17.30
C LEU A 158 -0.80 0.96 -18.36
N THR A 159 0.45 0.76 -17.94
CA THR A 159 1.66 0.75 -18.79
C THR A 159 2.14 -0.67 -19.05
#